data_AF-A0A6I2W6J2-F1
#
_entry.id   AF-A0A6I2W6J2-F1
#
_cell.length_a   1.000
_cell.length_b   1.000
_cell.length_c   1.000
_cell.angle_alpha   90.00
_cell.angle_beta   90.00
_cell.angle_gamma   90.00
#
_symmetry.space_group_name_H-M   'P 1'
#
loop_
_entity.id
_entity.type
_entity.pdbx_description
1 polymer ?
#
loop_
_entity_poly.entity_id
_entity_poly.type
_entity_poly.pdbx_seq_one_letter_code
_entity_poly.pdbx_strand_id
1 'polypeptide(L)' 'MNLVDLFAQRLKMDPSGPLITYYDTDTGERIELSATSLANWINKTANFLTDELMVDEG' A
#
# COMPACT_ATOMS: atom_id res chain seq x y z
N MET A 1 15.75 7.41 -9.33
CA MET A 1 14.92 6.36 -8.71
C MET A 1 13.66 7.03 -8.21
N ASN A 2 12.50 6.64 -8.73
CA ASN A 2 11.21 7.24 -8.40
C ASN A 2 10.51 6.46 -7.28
N LEU A 3 9.32 6.90 -6.86
CA LEU A 3 8.55 6.26 -5.79
C LEU A 3 8.15 4.81 -6.12
N VAL A 4 7.79 4.54 -7.38
CA VAL A 4 7.39 3.20 -7.84
C VAL A 4 8.58 2.25 -7.73
N ASP A 5 9.77 2.69 -8.15
CA ASP A 5 11.00 1.91 -8.05
C ASP A 5 11.32 1.56 -6.60
N LEU A 6 11.20 2.53 -5.69
CA LEU A 6 11.44 2.34 -4.26
C LEU A 6 10.44 1.35 -3.64
N PHE A 7 9.17 1.46 -3.99
CA PHE A 7 8.13 0.55 -3.49
C PHE A 7 8.33 -0.88 -4.02
N ALA A 8 8.68 -1.03 -5.30
CA ALA A 8 9.03 -2.32 -5.89
C ALA A 8 10.26 -2.93 -5.21
N GLN A 9 11.26 -2.12 -4.85
CA GLN A 9 12.42 -2.58 -4.09
C GLN A 9 12.02 -3.04 -2.68
N ARG A 10 11.15 -2.29 -2.00
CA ARG A 10 10.63 -2.64 -0.66
C ARG A 10 9.87 -3.97 -0.66
N LEU A 11 9.05 -4.22 -1.68
CA LEU A 11 8.33 -5.49 -1.87
C LEU A 11 9.27 -6.68 -2.09
N LYS A 12 10.40 -6.47 -2.79
CA LYS A 12 11.40 -7.52 -3.00
C LYS A 12 12.19 -7.86 -1.75
N MET A 13 12.55 -6.85 -0.95
CA MET A 13 13.47 -7.04 0.17
C MET A 13 12.76 -7.53 1.44
N ASP A 14 11.56 -7.04 1.76
CA ASP A 14 10.87 -7.38 3.01
C ASP A 14 9.32 -7.28 2.88
N PRO A 15 8.68 -8.10 2.03
CA PRO A 15 7.27 -7.93 1.68
C PRO A 15 6.30 -7.92 2.87
N SER A 16 6.62 -8.61 3.96
CA SER A 16 5.74 -8.81 5.12
C SER A 16 6.07 -7.92 6.31
N GLY A 17 7.26 -7.30 6.36
CA GLY A 17 7.62 -6.42 7.46
C GLY A 17 6.85 -5.09 7.46
N PRO A 18 6.93 -4.32 8.55
CA PRO A 18 6.20 -3.08 8.70
C PRO A 18 6.61 -2.06 7.63
N LEU A 19 5.63 -1.53 6.90
CA LEU A 19 5.82 -0.42 5.97
C LEU A 19 5.23 0.86 6.56
N ILE A 20 4.03 0.78 7.12
CA ILE A 20 3.37 1.87 7.85
C ILE A 20 3.06 1.36 9.24
N THR A 21 3.44 2.14 10.25
CA THR A 21 3.03 1.90 11.63
C THR A 21 2.17 3.06 12.09
N TYR A 22 0.94 2.76 12.47
CA TYR A 22 0.03 3.70 13.10
C TYR A 22 0.02 3.48 14.61
N TYR A 23 0.06 4.58 15.35
CA TYR A 23 -0.05 4.59 16.82
C TYR A 23 -1.30 5.36 17.19
N ASP A 24 -2.18 4.72 17.97
CA ASP A 24 -3.27 5.39 18.64
C ASP A 24 -2.77 5.94 19.98
N THR A 25 -2.77 7.26 20.12
CA THR A 25 -2.27 7.93 21.32
C THR A 25 -3.24 7.91 22.50
N ASP A 26 -4.53 7.67 22.24
CA ASP A 26 -5.57 7.66 23.26
C ASP A 26 -5.69 6.25 23.88
N THR A 27 -5.57 5.19 23.07
CA THR A 27 -5.65 3.79 23.52
C THR A 27 -4.29 3.13 23.74
N GLY A 28 -3.22 3.67 23.14
CA GLY A 28 -1.88 3.09 23.15
C GLY A 28 -1.69 1.93 22.15
N GLU A 29 -2.66 1.68 21.26
CA GLU A 29 -2.59 0.61 20.28
C GLU A 29 -1.58 0.91 19.15
N ARG A 30 -1.02 -0.16 18.58
CA ARG A 30 -0.09 -0.13 17.45
C ARG A 30 -0.60 -1.02 16.33
N ILE A 31 -0.80 -0.45 15.16
CA ILE A 31 -1.25 -1.17 13.96
C ILE A 31 -0.15 -1.07 12.90
N GLU A 32 0.12 -2.18 12.21
CA GLU A 32 1.12 -2.24 11.15
C GLU A 32 0.50 -2.69 9.83
N LEU A 33 0.89 -2.01 8.76
CA LEU A 33 0.56 -2.37 7.39
C LEU A 33 1.84 -2.77 6.66
N SER A 34 1.84 -3.96 6.07
CA SER A 34 2.95 -4.46 5.27
C SER A 34 2.95 -3.89 3.85
N ALA A 35 4.09 -3.99 3.16
CA ALA A 35 4.18 -3.65 1.74
C ALA A 35 3.26 -4.54 0.88
N THR A 36 3.14 -5.83 1.21
CA THR A 36 2.22 -6.76 0.52
C THR A 36 0.77 -6.32 0.64
N SER A 37 0.34 -5.95 1.85
CA SER A 37 -1.03 -5.49 2.09
C SER A 37 -1.32 -4.19 1.33
N LEU A 38 -0.38 -3.25 1.32
CA LEU A 38 -0.52 -2.01 0.56
C LEU A 38 -0.58 -2.27 -0.96
N ALA A 39 0.25 -3.16 -1.49
CA ALA A 39 0.23 -3.52 -2.92
C ALA A 39 -1.13 -4.11 -3.32
N ASN A 40 -1.70 -4.97 -2.46
CA ASN A 40 -3.05 -5.51 -2.68
C ASN A 40 -4.12 -4.40 -2.68
N TRP A 41 -4.00 -3.39 -1.82
CA TRP A 41 -4.93 -2.26 -1.80
C TRP A 41 -4.80 -1.37 -3.03
N ILE A 42 -3.56 -1.12 -3.49
CA ILE A 42 -3.30 -0.39 -4.74
C ILE A 42 -3.98 -1.10 -5.91
N ASN A 43 -3.75 -2.42 -6.07
CA ASN A 43 -4.36 -3.19 -7.16
C ASN A 43 -5.90 -3.18 -7.10
N LYS A 44 -6.48 -3.37 -5.91
CA LYS A 44 -7.93 -3.31 -5.75
C LYS A 44 -8.50 -1.93 -6.10
N THR A 45 -7.79 -0.87 -5.73
CA THR A 45 -8.21 0.51 -6.03
C THR A 45 -8.09 0.80 -7.52
N ALA A 46 -6.99 0.39 -8.15
CA ALA A 46 -6.78 0.55 -9.59
C ALA A 46 -7.87 -0.17 -10.38
N ASN A 47 -8.11 -1.46 -10.09
CA ASN A 47 -9.15 -2.24 -10.74
C ASN A 47 -10.55 -1.65 -10.51
N PHE A 48 -10.84 -1.15 -9.30
CA PHE A 48 -12.13 -0.49 -9.04
C PHE A 48 -12.30 0.76 -9.91
N LEU A 49 -11.25 1.58 -10.05
CA LEU A 49 -11.30 2.78 -10.88
C LEU A 49 -11.50 2.45 -12.36
N THR A 50 -10.76 1.48 -12.90
CA THR A 50 -10.80 1.15 -14.32
C THR A 50 -12.01 0.30 -14.70
N ASP A 51 -12.31 -0.73 -13.90
CA ASP A 51 -13.24 -1.78 -14.30
C ASP A 51 -14.68 -1.44 -13.90
N GLU A 52 -14.86 -0.81 -12.73
CA GLU A 52 -16.19 -0.48 -12.19
C GLU A 52 -16.60 0.97 -12.48
N LEU A 53 -15.65 1.91 -12.41
CA LEU A 53 -15.93 3.34 -12.62
C LEU A 53 -15.56 3.85 -14.02
N MET A 54 -14.93 3.02 -14.86
CA MET A 54 -14.49 3.39 -16.22
C MET A 54 -13.65 4.68 -16.24
N VAL A 55 -12.78 4.85 -15.25
CA VAL A 55 -11.88 6.00 -15.17
C VAL A 55 -10.69 5.74 -16.09
N ASP A 56 -10.50 6.64 -17.06
CA ASP A 56 -9.35 6.64 -17.97
C ASP A 56 -8.20 7.49 -17.44
N GLU A 57 -7.03 7.32 -18.06
CA GLU A 57 -5.91 8.23 -17.88
C GLU A 57 -6.27 9.67 -18.32
N GLY A 58 -5.78 10.64 -17.54
CA GLY A 58 -6.04 12.08 -17.76
C GLY A 58 -5.04 12.75 -18.70
#